data_AF-A0A3D1YJM7-F1
#
_entry.id   AF-A0A3D1YJM7-F1
#
_cell.length_a   1.000
_cell.length_b   1.000
_cell.length_c   1.000
_cell.angle_alpha   90.00
_cell.angle_beta   90.00
_cell.angle_gamma   90.00
#
_symmetry.space_group_name_H-M   'P 1'
#
loop_
_entity.id
_entity.type
_entity.pdbx_description
1 polymer ?
#
loop_
_entity_poly.entity_id
_entity_poly.type
_entity_poly.pdbx_seq_one_letter_code
_entity_poly.pdbx_strand_id
1 'polypeptide(L)'
;MSQLANKCQTPWWLTVIIVIETLPMFLGPIGALNNPAFLGGPDATTVGFAAWLYAARNFAVGVAFVIAYLLRSAPMLFILILIRLLTDLVDGPAFLLFGMASNEIRLMAIFVIGYYIPAMIALRFLWKQMTSSIATE
;
A
#
# COMPACT_ATOMS: atom_id res chain seq x y z
N MET A 1 32.62 10.78 2.46
CA MET A 1 31.50 10.94 1.48
C MET A 1 31.66 9.91 0.37
N SER A 2 30.99 8.76 0.45
CA SER A 2 30.68 7.86 -0.69
C SER A 2 29.75 6.69 -0.30
N GLN A 3 28.87 6.87 0.70
CA GLN A 3 27.84 5.88 1.07
C GLN A 3 26.60 5.94 0.13
N LEU A 4 26.60 6.82 -0.88
CA LEU A 4 25.49 6.99 -1.85
C LEU A 4 25.52 5.97 -3.03
N ALA A 5 26.49 5.05 -3.05
CA ALA A 5 26.73 4.20 -4.22
C ALA A 5 26.15 2.77 -4.13
N ASN A 6 25.60 2.33 -3.00
CA ASN A 6 24.73 1.15 -2.98
C ASN A 6 23.33 1.53 -3.47
N LYS A 7 23.24 1.94 -4.74
CA LYS A 7 21.95 2.05 -5.42
C LYS A 7 21.33 0.66 -5.39
N CYS A 8 20.29 0.48 -4.58
CA CYS A 8 19.42 -0.68 -4.62
C CYS A 8 19.10 -0.94 -6.11
N GLN A 9 19.60 -2.07 -6.64
CA GLN A 9 19.18 -2.56 -7.94
C GLN A 9 17.75 -3.05 -7.73
N THR A 10 16.79 -2.14 -7.88
CA THR A 10 15.38 -2.45 -7.81
C THR A 10 15.03 -3.18 -9.11
N PRO A 11 14.78 -4.50 -9.09
CA PRO A 11 14.38 -5.20 -10.29
C PRO A 11 13.03 -4.66 -10.77
N TRP A 12 12.80 -4.67 -12.08
CA TRP A 12 11.59 -4.10 -12.68
C TRP A 12 10.29 -4.67 -12.07
N TRP A 13 10.29 -5.94 -11.68
CA TRP A 13 9.13 -6.58 -11.05
C TRP A 13 8.81 -6.00 -9.67
N LEU A 14 9.83 -5.53 -8.92
CA LEU A 14 9.62 -4.88 -7.63
C LEU A 14 9.00 -3.49 -7.82
N THR A 15 9.38 -2.78 -8.88
CA THR A 15 8.69 -1.54 -9.28
C THR A 15 7.22 -1.79 -9.57
N VAL A 16 6.88 -2.87 -10.27
CA VAL A 16 5.47 -3.23 -10.53
C VAL A 16 4.71 -3.47 -9.23
N ILE A 17 5.29 -4.22 -8.28
CA ILE A 17 4.66 -4.45 -6.97
C ILE A 17 4.45 -3.12 -6.25
N ILE A 18 5.48 -2.27 -6.18
CA ILE A 18 5.37 -0.96 -5.51
C ILE A 18 4.27 -0.10 -6.14
N VAL A 19 4.15 -0.10 -7.46
CA VAL A 19 3.06 0.62 -8.15
C VAL A 19 1.70 0.05 -7.76
N ILE A 20 1.55 -1.28 -7.73
CA ILE A 20 0.30 -1.92 -7.31
C ILE A 20 -0.05 -1.56 -5.86
N GLU A 21 0.91 -1.61 -4.94
CA GLU A 21 0.71 -1.27 -3.52
C GLU A 21 0.40 0.22 -3.30
N THR A 22 0.97 1.10 -4.13
CA THR A 22 0.84 2.56 -3.95
C THR A 22 -0.38 3.13 -4.65
N LEU A 23 -0.82 2.57 -5.79
CA LEU A 23 -1.94 3.09 -6.58
C LEU A 23 -3.25 3.29 -5.77
N PRO A 24 -3.69 2.33 -4.93
CA PRO A 24 -4.90 2.48 -4.12
C PRO A 24 -4.84 3.63 -3.14
N MET A 25 -3.63 4.03 -2.72
CA MET A 25 -3.43 5.16 -1.81
C MET A 25 -3.78 6.51 -2.43
N PHE A 26 -3.93 6.56 -3.75
CA PHE A 26 -4.41 7.74 -4.47
C PHE A 26 -5.83 7.53 -5.00
N LEU A 27 -6.12 6.36 -5.56
CA LEU A 27 -7.44 6.06 -6.12
C LEU A 27 -8.52 5.95 -5.04
N GLY A 28 -8.21 5.33 -3.90
CA GLY A 28 -9.13 5.22 -2.77
C GLY A 28 -9.58 6.59 -2.26
N PRO A 29 -8.66 7.52 -1.93
CA PRO A 29 -9.02 8.88 -1.54
C PRO A 29 -9.85 9.63 -2.56
N ILE A 30 -9.52 9.52 -3.85
CA ILE A 30 -10.32 10.12 -4.92
C ILE A 30 -11.74 9.56 -4.90
N GLY A 31 -11.89 8.23 -4.75
CA GLY A 31 -13.20 7.60 -4.61
C GLY A 31 -13.96 8.09 -3.37
N ALA A 32 -13.30 8.14 -2.21
CA ALA A 32 -13.89 8.55 -0.94
C ALA A 32 -14.38 10.00 -0.94
N LEU A 33 -13.64 10.91 -1.59
CA LEU A 33 -13.99 12.34 -1.63
C LEU A 33 -15.00 12.68 -2.73
N ASN A 34 -15.19 11.81 -3.73
CA ASN A 34 -16.17 12.02 -4.80
C ASN A 34 -17.44 11.17 -4.64
N ASN A 35 -17.46 10.23 -3.71
CA ASN A 35 -18.62 9.39 -3.42
C ASN A 35 -18.92 9.39 -1.92
N PRO A 36 -19.88 10.20 -1.45
CA PRO A 36 -20.33 10.24 -0.06
C PRO A 36 -20.66 8.86 0.53
N ALA A 37 -21.22 7.95 -0.28
CA ALA A 37 -21.61 6.63 0.17
C ALA A 37 -20.44 5.67 0.42
N PHE A 38 -19.24 5.99 -0.06
CA PHE A 38 -18.06 5.12 0.05
C PHE A 38 -17.66 4.84 1.50
N LEU A 39 -17.72 5.87 2.37
CA LEU A 39 -17.42 5.75 3.81
C LEU A 39 -18.54 6.28 4.71
N GLY A 40 -19.56 6.93 4.13
CA GLY A 40 -20.74 7.40 4.86
C GLY A 40 -21.91 6.40 4.90
N GLY A 41 -21.83 5.31 4.13
CA GLY A 41 -22.91 4.35 3.97
C GLY A 41 -23.93 4.74 2.90
N PRO A 42 -24.93 3.88 2.61
CA PRO A 42 -25.82 4.03 1.45
C PRO A 42 -26.61 5.35 1.39
N ASP A 43 -26.95 5.91 2.55
CA ASP A 43 -27.79 7.11 2.68
C ASP A 43 -26.98 8.41 2.81
N ALA A 44 -25.65 8.35 2.75
CA ALA A 44 -24.83 9.54 2.89
C ALA A 44 -24.94 10.45 1.65
N THR A 45 -25.33 11.70 1.89
CA THR A 45 -25.46 12.73 0.84
C THR A 45 -24.29 13.70 0.81
N THR A 46 -23.44 13.70 1.84
CA THR A 46 -22.27 14.57 1.94
C THR A 46 -21.02 13.81 2.36
N VAL A 47 -19.86 14.31 1.95
CA VAL A 47 -18.56 13.75 2.32
C VAL A 47 -18.29 14.06 3.80
N GLY A 48 -18.32 13.03 4.63
CA GLY A 48 -18.11 13.15 6.07
C GLY A 48 -16.64 13.23 6.49
N PHE A 49 -16.43 13.50 7.78
CA PHE A 49 -15.10 13.54 8.40
C PHE A 49 -14.28 12.24 8.18
N ALA A 50 -14.94 11.08 8.19
CA ALA A 50 -14.28 9.78 7.97
C ALA A 50 -13.60 9.69 6.59
N ALA A 51 -14.22 10.24 5.55
CA ALA A 51 -13.66 10.26 4.19
C ALA A 51 -12.42 11.16 4.10
N TRP A 52 -12.43 12.32 4.76
CA TRP A 52 -11.25 13.19 4.85
C TRP A 52 -10.09 12.55 5.61
N LEU A 53 -10.39 11.87 6.72
CA LEU A 53 -9.36 11.18 7.50
C LEU A 53 -8.77 9.99 6.74
N TYR A 54 -9.61 9.21 6.06
CA TYR A 54 -9.18 8.14 5.17
C TYR A 54 -8.31 8.68 4.03
N ALA A 55 -8.72 9.79 3.39
CA ALA A 55 -7.98 10.43 2.33
C ALA A 55 -6.60 10.90 2.78
N ALA A 56 -6.53 11.62 3.90
CA ALA A 56 -5.29 12.13 4.45
C ALA A 56 -4.29 11.01 4.80
N ARG A 57 -4.78 9.93 5.44
CA ARG A 57 -3.94 8.78 5.83
C ARG A 57 -3.36 8.08 4.60
N ASN A 58 -4.21 7.73 3.63
CA ASN A 58 -3.76 7.04 2.42
C ASN A 58 -2.82 7.92 1.61
N PHE A 59 -3.16 9.20 1.41
CA PHE A 59 -2.30 10.12 0.67
C PHE A 59 -0.91 10.28 1.32
N ALA A 60 -0.85 10.42 2.65
CA ALA A 60 0.43 10.52 3.37
C ALA A 60 1.30 9.27 3.19
N VAL A 61 0.71 8.07 3.30
CA VAL A 61 1.45 6.82 3.08
C VAL A 61 1.86 6.68 1.61
N GLY A 62 1.00 7.08 0.67
CA GLY A 62 1.29 7.04 -0.77
C GLY A 62 2.47 7.94 -1.15
N VAL A 63 2.51 9.16 -0.60
CA VAL A 63 3.66 10.06 -0.75
C VAL A 63 4.92 9.46 -0.12
N ALA A 64 4.81 8.85 1.06
CA ALA A 64 5.95 8.18 1.69
C ALA A 64 6.51 7.04 0.83
N PHE A 65 5.65 6.27 0.17
CA PHE A 65 6.04 5.22 -0.79
C PHE A 65 6.79 5.79 -2.00
N VAL A 66 6.27 6.85 -2.61
CA VAL A 66 6.93 7.52 -3.73
C VAL A 66 8.31 8.03 -3.32
N ILE A 67 8.42 8.67 -2.16
CA ILE A 67 9.70 9.15 -1.63
C ILE A 67 10.65 7.98 -1.38
N ALA A 68 10.20 6.93 -0.71
CA ALA A 68 11.01 5.75 -0.42
C ALA A 68 11.56 5.09 -1.69
N TYR A 69 10.72 5.01 -2.73
CA TYR A 69 11.09 4.48 -4.03
C TYR A 69 12.11 5.38 -4.75
N LEU A 70 11.90 6.70 -4.80
CA LEU A 70 12.82 7.65 -5.42
C LEU A 70 14.18 7.68 -4.71
N LEU A 71 14.19 7.58 -3.39
CA LEU A 71 15.40 7.47 -2.58
C LEU A 71 16.06 6.09 -2.69
N ARG A 72 15.40 5.11 -3.31
CA ARG A 72 15.83 3.72 -3.44
C ARG A 72 16.17 3.08 -2.08
N SER A 73 15.44 3.46 -1.04
CA SER A 73 15.67 3.01 0.33
C SER A 73 14.96 1.69 0.60
N ALA A 74 15.72 0.59 0.59
CA ALA A 74 15.18 -0.74 0.88
C ALA A 74 14.53 -0.84 2.29
N PRO A 75 15.13 -0.29 3.37
CA PRO A 75 14.49 -0.30 4.69
C PRO A 75 13.18 0.47 4.75
N MET A 76 13.11 1.63 4.09
CA MET A 76 11.90 2.45 4.08
C MET A 76 10.79 1.75 3.30
N LEU A 77 11.10 1.20 2.12
CA LEU A 77 10.14 0.40 1.34
C LEU A 77 9.68 -0.83 2.13
N PHE A 78 10.57 -1.50 2.85
CA PHE A 78 10.22 -2.65 3.66
C PHE A 78 9.19 -2.30 4.74
N ILE A 79 9.45 -1.25 5.52
CA ILE A 79 8.54 -0.82 6.60
C ILE A 79 7.19 -0.39 6.02
N LEU A 80 7.19 0.37 4.92
CA LEU A 80 5.96 0.85 4.29
C LEU A 80 5.11 -0.30 3.73
N ILE A 81 5.72 -1.28 3.06
CA ILE A 81 5.01 -2.49 2.57
C ILE A 81 4.51 -3.33 3.74
N LEU A 82 5.27 -3.42 4.84
CA LEU A 82 4.85 -4.18 6.02
C LEU A 82 3.61 -3.54 6.66
N ILE A 83 3.65 -2.23 6.90
CA ILE A 83 2.50 -1.49 7.43
C ILE A 83 1.30 -1.68 6.49
N ARG A 84 1.52 -1.62 5.18
CA ARG A 84 0.46 -1.80 4.17
C ARG A 84 -0.17 -3.19 4.23
N LEU A 85 0.65 -4.23 4.29
CA LEU A 85 0.16 -5.59 4.42
C LEU A 85 -0.69 -5.76 5.69
N LEU A 86 -0.26 -5.18 6.81
CA LEU A 86 -1.01 -5.24 8.07
C LEU A 86 -2.34 -4.48 7.98
N THR A 87 -2.37 -3.30 7.37
CA THR A 87 -3.62 -2.55 7.17
C THR A 87 -4.55 -3.28 6.21
N ASP A 88 -4.03 -3.83 5.11
CA ASP A 88 -4.84 -4.53 4.12
C ASP A 88 -5.40 -5.85 4.66
N LEU A 89 -4.72 -6.48 5.62
CA LEU A 89 -5.22 -7.66 6.35
C LEU A 89 -6.43 -7.33 7.24
N VAL A 90 -6.58 -6.07 7.65
CA VAL A 90 -7.77 -5.58 8.39
C VAL A 90 -8.83 -5.07 7.42
N ASP A 91 -8.43 -4.30 6.40
CA ASP A 91 -9.36 -3.66 5.46
C ASP A 91 -10.15 -4.70 4.66
N GLY A 92 -9.49 -5.72 4.10
CA GLY A 92 -10.16 -6.76 3.30
C GLY A 92 -11.33 -7.43 4.03
N PRO A 93 -11.10 -8.01 5.23
CA PRO A 93 -12.17 -8.54 6.07
C PRO A 93 -13.21 -7.50 6.49
N ALA A 94 -12.81 -6.26 6.78
CA ALA A 94 -13.77 -5.21 7.12
C ALA A 94 -14.74 -4.93 5.95
N PHE A 95 -14.25 -4.85 4.72
CA PHE A 95 -15.10 -4.68 3.54
C PHE A 95 -16.13 -5.81 3.38
N LEU A 96 -15.75 -7.05 3.72
CA LEU A 96 -16.67 -8.20 3.69
C LEU A 96 -17.68 -8.15 4.85
N LEU A 97 -17.20 -7.92 6.09
CA LEU A 97 -18.04 -7.90 7.30
C LEU A 97 -19.11 -6.81 7.26
N PHE A 98 -18.79 -5.65 6.69
CA PHE A 98 -19.72 -4.53 6.58
C PHE A 98 -20.52 -4.54 5.28
N GLY A 99 -20.45 -5.60 4.47
CA GLY A 99 -21.24 -5.73 3.24
C GLY A 99 -20.92 -4.65 2.19
N MET A 100 -19.72 -4.07 2.25
CA MET A 100 -19.28 -3.02 1.31
C MET A 100 -18.75 -3.60 -0.02
N ALA A 101 -18.66 -4.94 -0.11
CA ALA A 101 -18.26 -5.64 -1.32
C ALA A 101 -19.46 -5.88 -2.24
N SER A 102 -19.46 -5.27 -3.43
CA SER A 102 -20.44 -5.62 -4.48
C SER A 102 -20.26 -7.04 -5.04
N ASN A 103 -19.05 -7.59 -4.90
CA ASN A 103 -18.74 -8.98 -5.23
C ASN A 103 -17.60 -9.46 -4.33
N GLU A 104 -17.94 -10.33 -3.39
CA GLU A 104 -17.02 -10.82 -2.36
C GLU A 104 -15.86 -11.62 -2.94
N ILE A 105 -16.14 -12.52 -3.90
CA ILE A 105 -15.11 -13.35 -4.56
C ILE A 105 -14.10 -12.47 -5.27
N ARG A 106 -14.58 -11.45 -6.00
CA ARG A 106 -13.71 -10.49 -6.69
C ARG A 106 -12.87 -9.69 -5.69
N LEU A 107 -13.47 -9.24 -4.59
CA LEU A 107 -12.75 -8.52 -3.56
C LEU A 107 -11.63 -9.38 -2.95
N MET A 108 -11.95 -10.61 -2.54
CA MET A 108 -10.96 -11.55 -2.01
C MET A 108 -9.83 -11.81 -2.99
N ALA A 109 -10.15 -12.03 -4.28
CA ALA A 109 -9.14 -12.24 -5.32
C ALA A 109 -8.22 -11.02 -5.46
N ILE A 110 -8.76 -9.80 -5.43
CA ILE A 110 -7.98 -8.56 -5.47
C ILE A 110 -7.05 -8.46 -4.26
N PHE A 111 -7.55 -8.69 -3.05
CA PHE A 111 -6.72 -8.59 -1.84
C PHE A 111 -5.61 -9.64 -1.81
N VAL A 112 -5.92 -10.89 -2.14
CA VAL A 112 -4.94 -11.98 -2.09
C VAL A 112 -3.90 -11.85 -3.21
N ILE A 113 -4.35 -11.71 -4.45
CA ILE A 113 -3.47 -11.76 -5.63
C ILE A 113 -2.83 -10.39 -5.90
N GLY A 114 -3.58 -9.31 -5.64
CA GLY A 114 -3.16 -7.94 -5.91
C GLY A 114 -2.34 -7.31 -4.78
N TYR A 115 -2.55 -7.68 -3.52
CA TYR A 115 -1.86 -7.02 -2.39
C TYR A 115 -1.06 -8.02 -1.53
N TYR A 116 -1.69 -9.06 -0.99
CA TYR A 116 -1.01 -9.93 -0.01
C TYR A 116 0.18 -10.68 -0.59
N ILE A 117 0.00 -11.36 -1.73
CA ILE A 117 1.09 -12.11 -2.37
C ILE A 117 2.21 -11.17 -2.84
N PRO A 118 1.92 -10.08 -3.59
CA PRO A 118 2.93 -9.09 -3.98
C PRO A 118 3.71 -8.52 -2.79
N ALA A 119 3.02 -8.07 -1.73
CA ALA A 119 3.64 -7.55 -0.53
C ALA A 119 4.61 -8.57 0.10
N MET A 120 4.19 -9.83 0.25
CA MET A 120 5.03 -10.88 0.82
C MET A 120 6.29 -11.16 -0.02
N ILE A 121 6.17 -11.15 -1.35
CA ILE A 121 7.31 -11.31 -2.27
C ILE A 121 8.28 -10.13 -2.11
N ALA A 122 7.77 -8.90 -2.11
CA ALA A 122 8.58 -7.70 -1.96
C ALA A 122 9.28 -7.64 -0.59
N LEU A 123 8.57 -7.93 0.50
CA LEU A 123 9.13 -7.98 1.85
C LEU A 123 10.27 -8.99 1.94
N ARG A 124 10.07 -10.21 1.42
CA ARG A 124 11.12 -11.24 1.44
C ARG A 124 12.36 -10.79 0.67
N PHE A 125 12.19 -10.15 -0.48
CA PHE A 125 13.31 -9.65 -1.28
C PHE A 125 14.05 -8.52 -0.58
N LEU A 126 13.33 -7.51 -0.09
CA LEU A 126 13.90 -6.36 0.61
C LEU A 126 14.62 -6.80 1.89
N TRP A 127 14.06 -7.76 2.63
CA TRP A 127 14.72 -8.36 3.80
C TRP A 127 16.08 -8.96 3.42
N LYS A 128 16.12 -9.81 2.39
CA LYS A 128 17.37 -10.41 1.90
C LYS A 128 18.38 -9.34 1.52
N GLN A 129 17.95 -8.33 0.77
CA GLN A 129 18.80 -7.24 0.34
C GLN A 129 19.42 -6.47 1.52
N MET A 130 18.63 -6.17 2.55
CA MET A 130 19.14 -5.51 3.76
C MET A 130 20.15 -6.40 4.50
N THR A 131 19.84 -7.68 4.70
CA THR A 131 20.76 -8.61 5.39
C THR A 131 22.05 -8.87 4.62
N SER A 132 22.01 -8.91 3.29
CA SER A 132 23.21 -9.05 2.46
C SER A 132 24.07 -7.79 2.47
N SER A 133 23.47 -6.60 2.56
CA SER A 133 24.20 -5.34 2.70
C SER A 133 24.91 -5.21 4.04
N ILE A 134 24.33 -5.75 5.11
CA ILE A 134 24.92 -5.75 6.47
C ILE A 134 26.12 -6.70 6.57
N ALA A 135 26.13 -7.80 5.81
CA ALA A 135 27.22 -8.78 5.83
C ALA A 135 28.50 -8.32 5.10
N THR A 136 28.44 -7.21 4.38
CA THR A 136 29.57 -6.62 3.62
C THR A 136 30.20 -5.40 4.29
N GLU A 137 29.69 -4.99 5.45
CA GLU A 137 30.29 -3.97 6.33
C GLU A 137 31.06 -4.64 7.48
#